data_AF-C4YR64-F1
#
_entry.id   AF-C4YR64-F1
#
_cell.length_a   1.000
_cell.length_b   1.000
_cell.length_c   1.000
_cell.angle_alpha   90.00
_cell.angle_beta   90.00
_cell.angle_gamma   90.00
#
_symmetry.space_group_name_H-M   'P 1'
#
loop_
_entity.id
_entity.type
_entity.pdbx_description
1 polymer ?
#
loop_
_entity_poly.entity_id
_entity_poly.type
_entity_poly.pdbx_seq_one_letter_code
_entity_poly.pdbx_strand_id
1 'polypeptide(L)'
;MNSHSEALFEINQRLSSHIRTMSNFPVFDPQKITNDVEANIKRMTSILKSKRLTREDEDLMKMINDCSKVLHEMLLERIMLQQDSIQFFTEKEASDSPFSNSADTIDEDDDKKIKSRRLTKKQLLVLEGWFQKHKNHPYSQKDQTNLLIKSTKLSKSQVQNWYVSNN
;
A
#
# COMPACT_ATOMS: atom_id res chain seq x y z
N MET A 1 -18.15 -30.27 15.91
CA MET A 1 -17.89 -28.88 16.36
C MET A 1 -19.22 -28.15 16.45
N ASN A 2 -19.41 -27.31 17.48
CA ASN A 2 -20.55 -26.39 17.50
C ASN A 2 -20.38 -25.37 16.35
N SER A 3 -21.48 -24.85 15.80
CA SER A 3 -21.47 -23.86 14.71
C SER A 3 -20.63 -22.61 15.07
N HIS A 4 -20.56 -22.24 16.35
CA HIS A 4 -19.69 -21.16 16.82
C HIS A 4 -18.21 -21.52 16.70
N SER A 5 -17.83 -22.73 17.10
CA SER A 5 -16.43 -23.19 17.07
C SER A 5 -15.92 -23.30 15.64
N GLU A 6 -16.77 -23.77 14.72
CA GLU A 6 -16.45 -23.79 13.29
C GLU A 6 -16.24 -22.37 12.74
N ALA A 7 -17.13 -21.42 13.09
CA ALA A 7 -17.00 -20.03 12.67
C ALA A 7 -15.73 -19.34 13.22
N LEU A 8 -15.40 -19.56 14.49
CA LEU A 8 -14.19 -19.03 15.12
C LEU A 8 -12.93 -19.67 14.53
N PHE A 9 -12.96 -20.97 14.25
CA PHE A 9 -11.87 -21.66 13.57
C PHE A 9 -11.61 -21.09 12.18
N GLU A 10 -12.66 -20.86 11.38
CA GLU A 10 -12.53 -20.21 10.08
C GLU A 10 -11.92 -18.81 10.17
N ILE A 11 -12.33 -18.01 11.16
CA ILE A 11 -11.75 -16.67 11.40
C ILE A 11 -10.26 -16.80 11.71
N ASN A 12 -9.87 -17.70 12.61
CA ASN A 12 -8.47 -17.94 12.97
C ASN A 12 -7.62 -18.34 11.75
N GLN A 13 -8.15 -19.22 10.90
CA GLN A 13 -7.46 -19.63 9.67
C GLN A 13 -7.30 -18.48 8.67
N ARG A 14 -8.29 -17.61 8.54
CA ARG A 14 -8.19 -16.41 7.69
C ARG A 14 -7.12 -15.45 8.19
N LEU A 15 -7.08 -15.16 9.49
CA LEU A 15 -6.04 -14.31 10.07
C LEU A 15 -4.64 -14.92 9.88
N SER A 16 -4.50 -16.22 10.10
CA SER A 16 -3.25 -16.95 9.85
C SER A 16 -2.81 -16.85 8.37
N SER A 17 -3.78 -16.93 7.44
CA SER A 17 -3.50 -16.73 6.02
C SER A 17 -3.05 -15.30 5.70
N HIS A 18 -3.59 -14.28 6.37
CA HIS A 18 -3.12 -12.90 6.21
C HIS A 18 -1.70 -12.72 6.75
N ILE A 19 -1.39 -13.25 7.93
CA ILE A 19 -0.02 -13.26 8.48
C ILE A 19 0.94 -13.91 7.48
N ARG A 20 0.59 -15.08 6.94
CA ARG A 20 1.40 -15.78 5.93
C ARG A 20 1.57 -14.94 4.65
N THR A 21 0.51 -14.25 4.23
CA THR A 21 0.56 -13.39 3.04
C THR A 21 1.51 -12.23 3.27
N MET A 22 1.39 -11.55 4.41
CA MET A 22 2.24 -10.42 4.77
C MET A 22 3.71 -10.80 4.99
N SER A 23 3.97 -12.02 5.47
CA SER A 23 5.31 -12.53 5.72
C SER A 23 6.04 -12.92 4.42
N ASN A 24 5.31 -13.51 3.46
CA ASN A 24 5.92 -14.10 2.26
C ASN A 24 5.81 -13.22 1.01
N PHE A 25 4.83 -12.32 0.93
CA PHE A 25 4.59 -11.52 -0.27
C PHE A 25 4.82 -10.03 0.01
N PRO A 26 5.71 -9.37 -0.75
CA PRO A 26 5.97 -7.94 -0.59
C PRO A 26 4.75 -7.08 -0.98
N VAL A 27 3.86 -7.61 -1.81
CA VAL A 27 2.64 -6.95 -2.29
C VAL A 27 1.41 -7.72 -1.83
N PHE A 28 0.48 -7.01 -1.17
CA PHE A 28 -0.85 -7.50 -0.83
C PHE A 28 -1.91 -6.45 -1.19
N ASP A 29 -3.18 -6.83 -1.19
CA ASP A 29 -4.31 -5.93 -1.40
C ASP A 29 -4.85 -5.44 -0.04
N PRO A 30 -4.57 -4.18 0.37
CA PRO A 30 -4.99 -3.68 1.68
C PRO A 30 -6.50 -3.63 1.83
N GLN A 31 -7.23 -3.31 0.75
CA GLN A 31 -8.69 -3.20 0.80
C GLN A 31 -9.32 -4.56 1.03
N LYS A 32 -8.80 -5.61 0.38
CA LYS A 32 -9.26 -6.97 0.59
C LYS A 32 -9.07 -7.40 2.05
N ILE A 33 -7.89 -7.19 2.62
CA ILE A 33 -7.59 -7.54 4.02
C ILE A 33 -8.51 -6.77 4.97
N THR A 34 -8.71 -5.47 4.76
CA THR A 34 -9.63 -4.66 5.57
C THR A 34 -11.05 -5.21 5.53
N ASN A 35 -11.58 -5.48 4.34
CA ASN A 35 -12.93 -6.02 4.18
C ASN A 35 -13.09 -7.39 4.88
N ASP A 36 -12.08 -8.26 4.75
CA ASP A 36 -12.07 -9.59 5.37
C ASP A 36 -12.07 -9.47 6.91
N VAL A 37 -11.22 -8.60 7.47
CA VAL A 37 -11.16 -8.34 8.92
C VAL A 37 -12.46 -7.75 9.45
N GLU A 38 -13.06 -6.78 8.75
CA GLU A 38 -14.36 -6.21 9.14
C GLU A 38 -15.49 -7.25 9.13
N ALA A 39 -15.52 -8.14 8.14
CA ALA A 39 -16.47 -9.24 8.08
C ALA A 39 -16.28 -10.20 9.26
N ASN A 40 -15.02 -10.52 9.62
CA ASN A 40 -14.71 -11.36 10.76
C ASN A 40 -15.14 -10.70 12.10
N ILE A 41 -14.92 -9.41 12.28
CA ILE A 41 -15.36 -8.65 13.47
C ILE A 41 -16.88 -8.72 13.62
N LYS A 42 -17.63 -8.52 12.53
CA LYS A 42 -19.10 -8.64 12.54
C LYS A 42 -19.55 -10.03 12.95
N ARG A 43 -18.91 -11.08 12.41
CA ARG A 43 -19.21 -12.48 12.74
C ARG A 43 -18.90 -12.80 14.21
N MET A 44 -17.74 -12.40 14.72
CA MET A 44 -17.38 -12.55 16.14
C MET A 44 -18.35 -11.83 17.06
N THR A 45 -18.74 -10.61 16.72
CA THR A 45 -19.70 -9.82 17.50
C THR A 45 -21.05 -10.53 17.62
N SER A 46 -21.53 -11.16 16.53
CA SER A 46 -22.75 -11.96 16.56
C SER A 46 -22.63 -13.20 17.45
N ILE A 47 -21.49 -13.90 17.41
CA ILE A 47 -21.23 -15.07 18.26
C ILE A 47 -21.21 -14.65 19.74
N LEU A 48 -20.52 -13.56 20.09
CA LEU A 48 -20.42 -13.07 21.46
C LEU A 48 -21.78 -12.64 22.04
N LYS A 49 -22.69 -12.14 21.20
CA LYS A 49 -24.06 -11.80 21.61
C LYS A 49 -24.93 -13.01 21.95
N SER A 50 -24.58 -14.21 21.47
CA SER A 50 -25.36 -15.44 21.67
C SER A 50 -25.22 -16.08 23.07
N LYS A 51 -24.41 -15.48 23.97
CA LYS A 51 -24.27 -15.75 25.42
C LYS A 51 -23.81 -17.14 25.88
N ARG A 52 -23.70 -18.17 25.03
CA ARG A 52 -23.10 -19.46 25.40
C ARG A 52 -21.87 -19.78 24.56
N LEU A 53 -20.70 -19.45 25.12
CA LEU A 53 -19.41 -19.88 24.62
C LEU A 53 -19.01 -21.18 25.32
N THR A 54 -18.46 -22.10 24.56
CA THR A 54 -17.81 -23.30 25.08
C THR A 54 -16.34 -23.01 25.38
N ARG A 55 -15.67 -23.89 26.12
CA ARG A 55 -14.23 -23.79 26.36
C ARG A 55 -13.41 -23.77 25.06
N GLU A 56 -13.86 -24.54 24.06
CA GLU A 56 -13.26 -24.55 22.72
C GLU A 56 -13.38 -23.17 22.04
N ASP A 57 -14.52 -22.49 22.19
CA ASP A 57 -14.71 -21.13 21.67
C ASP A 57 -13.79 -20.12 22.36
N GLU A 58 -13.57 -20.25 23.67
CA GLU A 58 -12.64 -19.41 24.43
C GLU A 58 -11.19 -19.61 23.97
N ASP A 59 -10.76 -20.86 23.78
CA ASP A 59 -9.42 -21.19 23.28
C ASP A 59 -9.21 -20.62 21.86
N LEU A 60 -10.20 -20.76 20.98
CA LEU A 60 -10.18 -20.19 19.63
C LEU A 60 -10.15 -18.65 19.66
N MET A 61 -10.91 -18.01 20.55
CA MET A 61 -10.87 -16.56 20.72
C MET A 61 -9.49 -16.08 21.19
N LYS A 62 -8.82 -16.83 22.05
CA LYS A 62 -7.45 -16.53 22.45
C LYS A 62 -6.50 -16.60 21.25
N MET A 63 -6.58 -17.65 20.43
CA MET A 63 -5.77 -17.78 19.22
C MET A 63 -6.03 -16.64 18.22
N ILE A 64 -7.29 -16.27 18.02
CA ILE A 64 -7.69 -15.13 17.17
C ILE A 64 -7.07 -13.83 17.69
N ASN A 65 -7.11 -13.60 19.00
CA ASN A 65 -6.51 -12.41 19.61
C ASN A 65 -4.98 -12.39 19.42
N ASP A 66 -4.32 -13.53 19.61
CA ASP A 66 -2.88 -13.66 19.41
C ASP A 66 -2.51 -13.40 17.92
N CYS A 67 -3.27 -13.96 16.96
CA CYS A 67 -3.10 -13.66 15.54
C CYS A 67 -3.34 -12.19 15.20
N SER A 68 -4.35 -11.57 15.82
CA SER A 68 -4.70 -10.16 15.58
C SER A 68 -3.57 -9.23 16.02
N LYS A 69 -2.94 -9.52 17.16
CA LYS A 69 -1.75 -8.79 17.64
C LYS A 69 -0.58 -8.92 16.68
N VAL A 70 -0.24 -10.14 16.27
CA VAL A 70 0.85 -10.37 15.31
C VAL A 70 0.58 -9.62 14.01
N LEU A 71 -0.63 -9.70 13.47
CA LEU A 71 -1.00 -8.99 12.25
C LEU A 71 -0.88 -7.46 12.42
N HIS A 72 -1.26 -6.94 13.59
CA HIS A 72 -1.16 -5.52 13.91
C HIS A 72 0.30 -5.04 13.95
N GLU A 73 1.17 -5.74 14.69
CA GLU A 73 2.59 -5.40 14.79
C GLU A 73 3.27 -5.44 13.41
N MET A 74 3.00 -6.48 12.61
CA MET A 74 3.52 -6.57 11.24
C MET A 74 3.08 -5.40 10.35
N LEU A 75 1.83 -4.94 10.49
CA LEU A 75 1.33 -3.79 9.75
C LEU A 75 2.01 -2.50 10.21
N LEU A 76 2.19 -2.30 11.51
CA LEU A 76 2.87 -1.14 12.08
C LEU A 76 4.32 -1.06 11.60
N GLU A 77 5.09 -2.13 11.72
CA GLU A 77 6.48 -2.17 11.24
C GLU A 77 6.57 -1.84 9.76
N ARG A 78 5.66 -2.40 8.95
CA ARG A 78 5.63 -2.12 7.51
C ARG A 78 5.29 -0.65 7.20
N ILE A 79 4.39 -0.04 7.95
CA ILE A 79 4.07 1.39 7.82
C ILE A 79 5.30 2.24 8.16
N MET A 80 5.99 1.91 9.26
CA MET A 80 7.21 2.62 9.67
C MET A 80 8.29 2.53 8.59
N LEU A 81 8.60 1.33 8.09
CA LEU A 81 9.57 1.14 7.01
C LEU A 81 9.19 1.89 5.73
N GLN A 82 7.89 1.96 5.41
CA GLN A 82 7.40 2.75 4.28
C GLN A 82 7.58 4.26 4.51
N GLN A 83 7.26 4.76 5.71
CA GLN A 83 7.43 6.17 6.07
C GLN A 83 8.90 6.59 6.05
N ASP A 84 9.79 5.78 6.64
CA ASP A 84 11.24 6.02 6.62
C ASP A 84 11.77 6.06 5.20
N SER A 85 11.30 5.14 4.34
CA SER A 85 11.68 5.14 2.93
C SER A 85 11.28 6.44 2.24
N ILE A 86 10.05 6.95 2.48
CA ILE A 86 9.53 8.19 1.90
C ILE A 86 10.28 9.40 2.44
N GLN A 87 10.55 9.46 3.74
CA GLN A 87 11.29 10.56 4.38
C GLN A 87 12.70 10.69 3.81
N PHE A 88 13.39 9.55 3.65
CA PHE A 88 14.71 9.52 3.03
C PHE A 88 14.70 10.08 1.59
N PHE A 89 13.64 9.85 0.81
CA PHE A 89 13.50 10.48 -0.51
C PHE A 89 13.30 12.00 -0.42
N THR A 90 12.47 12.47 0.51
CA THR A 90 12.21 13.92 0.67
C THR A 90 13.42 14.70 1.18
N GLU A 91 14.23 14.12 2.07
CA GLU A 91 15.43 14.77 2.61
C GLU A 91 16.56 14.81 1.58
N LYS A 92 16.73 13.75 0.78
CA LYS A 92 17.72 13.70 -0.29
C LYS A 92 17.40 14.69 -1.43
N GLU A 93 16.12 14.88 -1.76
CA GLU A 93 15.70 15.90 -2.73
C GLU A 93 15.93 17.33 -2.22
N ALA A 94 15.87 17.56 -0.89
CA ALA A 94 16.15 18.86 -0.29
C ALA A 94 17.65 19.19 -0.24
N SER A 95 18.51 18.18 -0.06
CA SER A 95 19.97 18.38 -0.01
C SER A 95 20.63 18.55 -1.39
N ASP A 96 20.04 17.99 -2.44
CA ASP A 96 20.59 18.01 -3.81
C ASP A 96 20.08 19.21 -4.66
N SER A 97 19.57 20.28 -4.04
CA SER A 97 19.04 21.47 -4.73
C SER A 97 20.01 22.67 -4.78
N PRO A 98 20.85 22.83 -5.82
CA PRO A 98 21.51 24.10 -6.11
C PRO A 98 20.67 24.94 -7.08
N PHE A 99 20.30 26.16 -6.65
CA PHE A 99 19.74 27.28 -7.43
C PHE A 99 18.32 27.11 -8.01
N SER A 100 17.51 28.14 -8.20
CA SER A 100 17.33 29.52 -7.73
C SER A 100 16.10 29.97 -8.51
N ASN A 101 15.22 30.74 -7.88
CA ASN A 101 14.09 31.37 -8.54
C ASN A 101 14.59 32.25 -9.71
N SER A 102 14.17 31.91 -10.93
CA SER A 102 14.03 32.89 -12.00
C SER A 102 12.72 32.59 -12.71
N ALA A 103 11.69 33.29 -12.25
CA ALA A 103 10.52 33.57 -13.07
C ALA A 103 10.99 34.53 -14.18
N ASP A 104 10.82 34.12 -15.44
CA ASP A 104 10.82 35.03 -16.60
C ASP A 104 9.88 34.46 -17.67
N THR A 105 8.68 35.06 -17.70
CA THR A 105 7.97 35.68 -18.84
C THR A 105 7.81 35.01 -20.22
N ILE A 106 6.53 35.03 -20.66
CA ILE A 106 5.98 35.16 -22.05
C ILE A 106 5.94 33.85 -22.87
N ASP A 107 4.85 33.41 -23.52
CA ASP A 107 3.88 34.11 -24.38
C ASP A 107 2.49 33.43 -24.41
N GLU A 108 1.44 34.22 -24.66
CA GLU A 108 0.14 33.78 -25.15
C GLU A 108 0.27 33.38 -26.62
N ASP A 109 -0.06 32.14 -27.00
CA ASP A 109 -0.62 31.90 -28.33
C ASP A 109 -1.45 30.60 -28.36
N ASP A 110 -2.64 30.74 -28.93
CA ASP A 110 -3.64 29.72 -29.16
C ASP A 110 -3.29 28.93 -30.42
N ASP A 111 -2.90 27.65 -30.32
CA ASP A 111 -3.23 26.70 -31.38
C ASP A 111 -3.17 25.22 -30.97
N LYS A 112 -4.16 24.49 -31.46
CA LYS A 112 -4.40 23.06 -31.26
C LYS A 112 -3.27 22.21 -31.86
N LYS A 113 -2.32 21.75 -31.04
CA LYS A 113 -1.58 20.50 -31.27
C LYS A 113 -1.38 19.73 -29.98
N ILE A 114 -2.05 18.58 -29.84
CA ILE A 114 -1.76 17.55 -28.85
C ILE A 114 -0.38 16.97 -29.18
N LYS A 115 0.68 17.72 -28.87
CA LYS A 115 2.05 17.20 -28.85
C LYS A 115 2.15 16.37 -27.57
N SER A 116 2.48 15.10 -27.71
CA SER A 116 2.97 14.28 -26.60
C SER A 116 4.12 15.04 -25.94
N ARG A 117 3.82 15.77 -24.86
CA ARG A 117 4.82 16.51 -24.10
C ARG A 117 5.71 15.45 -23.47
N ARG A 118 6.94 15.33 -23.98
CA ARG A 118 7.98 14.50 -23.39
C ARG A 118 8.08 14.84 -21.90
N LEU A 119 8.25 13.81 -21.07
CA LEU A 119 8.41 14.01 -19.63
C LEU A 119 9.61 14.91 -19.37
N THR A 120 9.47 15.82 -18.42
CA THR A 120 10.59 16.70 -18.02
C THR A 120 11.73 15.89 -17.42
N LYS A 121 12.96 16.43 -17.47
CA LYS A 121 14.12 15.77 -16.83
C LYS A 121 13.89 15.46 -15.35
N LYS A 122 13.21 16.36 -14.63
CA LYS A 122 12.85 16.16 -13.22
C LYS A 122 11.88 14.98 -13.03
N GLN A 123 10.84 14.91 -13.86
CA GLN A 123 9.89 13.79 -13.83
C GLN A 123 10.57 12.45 -14.16
N LEU A 124 11.46 12.44 -15.17
CA LEU A 124 12.23 11.26 -15.53
C LEU A 124 13.18 10.80 -14.42
N LEU A 125 13.86 11.74 -13.74
CA LEU A 125 14.78 11.42 -12.64
C LEU A 125 14.04 10.75 -11.47
N VAL A 126 12.86 11.25 -11.12
CA VAL A 126 12.01 10.66 -10.07
C VAL A 126 11.54 9.25 -10.48
N LEU A 127 11.04 9.09 -11.71
CA LEU A 127 10.54 7.80 -12.21
C LEU A 127 11.66 6.76 -12.34
N GLU A 128 12.80 7.14 -12.90
CA GLU A 128 13.97 6.27 -13.09
C GLU A 128 14.61 5.89 -11.74
N GLY A 129 14.78 6.86 -10.84
CA GLY A 129 15.30 6.62 -9.50
C GLY A 129 14.42 5.67 -8.69
N TRP A 130 13.10 5.75 -8.86
CA TRP A 130 12.17 4.79 -8.30
C TRP A 130 12.32 3.41 -8.96
N PHE A 131 12.37 3.34 -10.30
CA PHE A 131 12.44 2.09 -11.07
C PHE A 131 13.72 1.29 -10.77
N GLN A 132 14.88 1.96 -10.74
CA GLN A 132 16.17 1.35 -10.43
C GLN A 132 16.19 0.69 -9.03
N LYS A 133 15.46 1.24 -8.06
CA LYS A 133 15.33 0.68 -6.71
C LYS A 133 14.32 -0.47 -6.61
N HIS A 134 13.42 -0.60 -7.59
CA HIS A 134 12.36 -1.62 -7.61
C HIS A 134 12.52 -2.59 -8.80
N LYS A 135 13.73 -2.77 -9.33
CA LYS A 135 14.00 -3.67 -10.47
C LYS A 135 13.42 -5.08 -10.34
N ASN A 136 13.39 -5.61 -9.11
CA ASN A 136 12.89 -6.96 -8.85
C ASN A 136 11.34 -7.04 -8.92
N HIS A 137 10.66 -5.92 -8.68
CA HIS A 137 9.20 -5.77 -8.74
C HIS A 137 8.83 -4.40 -9.34
N PRO A 138 9.00 -4.19 -10.65
CA PRO A 138 8.88 -2.87 -11.30
C PRO A 138 7.44 -2.33 -11.33
N TYR A 139 6.47 -3.14 -10.93
CA TYR A 139 5.07 -2.74 -10.82
C TYR A 139 4.82 -2.13 -9.45
N SER A 140 4.81 -0.80 -9.40
CA SER A 140 4.45 -0.04 -8.19
C SER A 140 3.10 -0.49 -7.65
N GLN A 141 3.00 -0.73 -6.34
CA GLN A 141 1.69 -0.89 -5.67
C GLN A 141 0.78 0.32 -5.95
N LYS A 142 -0.55 0.20 -5.81
CA LYS A 142 -1.47 1.36 -5.97
C LYS A 142 -1.00 2.58 -5.17
N ASP A 143 -0.49 2.34 -3.96
CA ASP A 143 0.01 3.40 -3.08
C ASP A 143 1.31 4.02 -3.59
N GLN A 144 2.22 3.22 -4.15
CA GLN A 144 3.45 3.72 -4.76
C GLN A 144 3.19 4.46 -6.08
N THR A 145 2.19 4.02 -6.87
CA THR A 145 1.70 4.76 -8.04
C THR A 145 1.18 6.12 -7.62
N ASN A 146 0.42 6.19 -6.51
CA ASN A 146 -0.09 7.44 -5.95
C ASN A 146 1.03 8.36 -5.46
N LEU A 147 2.10 7.83 -4.87
CA LEU A 147 3.28 8.61 -4.49
C LEU A 147 3.98 9.22 -5.71
N LEU A 148 4.12 8.46 -6.80
CA LEU A 148 4.71 8.96 -8.05
C LEU A 148 3.83 9.99 -8.74
N ILE A 149 2.51 9.80 -8.73
CA ILE A 149 1.55 10.83 -9.19
C ILE A 149 1.72 12.13 -8.39
N LYS A 150 1.85 12.03 -7.06
CA LYS A 150 1.99 13.21 -6.18
C LYS A 150 3.30 13.97 -6.41
N SER A 151 4.41 13.25 -6.60
CA SER A 151 5.77 13.82 -6.79
C SER A 151 6.01 14.34 -8.21
N THR A 152 5.53 13.63 -9.23
CA THR A 152 5.75 14.00 -10.64
C THR A 152 4.66 14.91 -11.23
N LYS A 153 3.50 15.01 -10.54
CA LYS A 153 2.26 15.65 -11.02
C LYS A 153 1.73 15.05 -12.33
N LEU A 154 2.16 13.85 -12.68
CA LEU A 154 1.65 13.10 -13.83
C LEU A 154 0.34 12.40 -13.48
N SER A 155 -0.53 12.23 -14.47
CA SER A 155 -1.71 11.40 -14.32
C SER A 155 -1.31 9.93 -14.10
N LYS A 156 -2.20 9.16 -13.48
CA LYS A 156 -2.02 7.71 -13.30
C LYS A 156 -1.70 7.00 -14.62
N SER A 157 -2.39 7.35 -15.70
CA SER A 157 -2.15 6.77 -17.02
C SER A 157 -0.76 7.11 -17.56
N GLN A 158 -0.27 8.33 -17.35
CA GLN A 158 1.09 8.71 -17.78
C GLN A 158 2.17 7.95 -17.01
N VAL A 159 2.01 7.78 -15.70
CA VAL A 159 2.92 6.98 -14.87
C VAL A 159 2.91 5.51 -15.31
N GLN A 160 1.72 4.94 -15.55
CA GLN A 160 1.57 3.57 -16.03
C GLN A 160 2.16 3.36 -17.43
N ASN A 161 1.91 4.28 -18.36
CA ASN A 161 2.45 4.20 -19.72
C ASN A 161 3.98 4.34 -19.74
N TRP A 162 4.54 5.14 -18.83
CA TRP A 162 5.99 5.25 -18.68
C TRP A 162 6.62 3.92 -18.22
N TYR A 163 5.99 3.20 -17.28
CA TYR A 163 6.43 1.86 -16.89
C TYR A 163 6.41 0.87 -18.04
N VAL A 164 5.33 0.86 -18.84
CA VAL A 164 5.20 -0.03 -20.00
C VAL A 164 6.23 0.28 -21.08
N SER A 165 6.66 1.54 -21.19
CA SER A 165 7.63 1.97 -22.21
C SER A 165 9.10 1.73 -21.82
N ASN A 166 9.40 1.57 -20.52
CA ASN A 166 10.77 1.47 -19.99
C ASN A 166 11.05 0.15 -19.25
N ASN A 167 10.15 -0.83 -19.36
CA ASN A 167 10.32 -2.22 -18.91
C ASN A 167 10.36 -3.13 -20.14
#